data_AF-A0A3B9H1A4-F1
#
_entry.id   AF-A0A3B9H1A4-F1
#
_cell.length_a   1.000
_cell.length_b   1.000
_cell.length_c   1.000
_cell.angle_alpha   90.00
_cell.angle_beta   90.00
_cell.angle_gamma   90.00
#
_symmetry.space_group_name_H-M   'P 1'
#
loop_
_entity.id
_entity.type
_entity.pdbx_description
1 polymer ?
#
loop_
_entity_poly.entity_id
_entity_poly.type
_entity_poly.pdbx_seq_one_letter_code
_entity_poly.pdbx_strand_id
1 'polypeptide(L)' 'HKRRAKCLARTIQRWQAAGEARPHVPPIPRSHRMPAALALVSGGQTVQLIEALKRWPDSS' A
#
# COMPACT_ATOMS: atom_id res chain seq x y z
N HIS A 1 -4.04 2.50 14.45
CA HIS A 1 -3.23 2.48 13.20
C HIS A 1 -2.31 1.26 13.06
N LYS A 2 -1.43 0.92 14.04
CA LYS A 2 -0.46 -0.20 13.94
C LYS A 2 -1.05 -1.58 13.59
N ARG A 3 -2.19 -1.98 14.18
CA ARG A 3 -2.82 -3.29 13.91
C ARG A 3 -3.27 -3.45 12.45
N ARG A 4 -3.89 -2.40 11.87
CA ARG A 4 -4.37 -2.42 10.48
C ARG A 4 -3.22 -2.51 9.48
N ALA A 5 -2.12 -1.78 9.72
CA ALA A 5 -0.91 -1.86 8.89
C ALA A 5 -0.30 -3.28 8.92
N LYS A 6 -0.22 -3.90 10.10
CA LYS A 6 0.28 -5.28 10.25
C LYS A 6 -0.60 -6.32 9.55
N CYS A 7 -1.93 -6.14 9.58
CA CYS A 7 -2.86 -6.98 8.84
C CYS A 7 -2.66 -6.85 7.32
N LEU A 8 -2.55 -5.61 6.82
CA LEU A 8 -2.31 -5.35 5.40
C LEU A 8 -0.99 -5.97 4.91
N ALA A 9 0.10 -5.79 5.67
CA ALA A 9 1.39 -6.40 5.33
C ALA A 9 1.31 -7.94 5.25
N ARG A 10 0.57 -8.58 6.16
CA ARG A 10 0.34 -10.03 6.12
C ARG A 10 -0.50 -10.47 4.93
N THR A 11 -1.51 -9.69 4.55
CA THR A 11 -2.32 -9.97 3.35
C THR A 11 -1.46 -9.92 2.09
N ILE A 12 -0.64 -8.87 1.96
CA ILE A 12 0.30 -8.69 0.84
C ILE A 12 1.29 -9.86 0.78
N GLN A 13 1.85 -10.29 1.92
CA GLN A 13 2.73 -11.46 1.98
C GLN A 13 2.05 -12.76 1.54
N ARG A 14 0.78 -12.95 1.90
CA ARG A 14 0.00 -14.14 1.50
C ARG A 14 -0.25 -14.17 0.00
N TRP A 15 -0.67 -13.03 -0.57
CA TRP A 15 -0.89 -12.89 -2.01
C TRP A 15 0.40 -13.13 -2.80
N GLN A 16 1.52 -12.59 -2.31
CA GLN A 16 2.85 -12.83 -2.90
C GLN A 16 3.21 -14.32 -2.86
N ALA A 17 2.98 -15.01 -1.74
CA ALA A 17 3.25 -16.45 -1.62
C ALA A 17 2.31 -17.32 -2.48
N ALA A 18 1.09 -16.86 -2.73
CA ALA A 18 0.12 -17.50 -3.61
C ALA A 18 0.42 -17.26 -5.10
N GLY A 19 1.40 -16.43 -5.44
CA GLY A 19 1.71 -16.06 -6.83
C GLY A 19 0.64 -15.16 -7.46
N GLU A 20 -0.15 -14.45 -6.65
CA GLU A 20 -1.14 -13.52 -7.16
C GLU A 20 -0.48 -12.34 -7.88
N ALA A 21 -1.22 -11.73 -8.81
CA ALA A 21 -0.75 -10.56 -9.52
C ALA A 21 -0.55 -9.37 -8.57
N ARG A 22 0.44 -8.53 -8.88
CA ARG A 22 0.73 -7.33 -8.10
C ARG A 22 -0.50 -6.42 -8.02
N PRO A 23 -0.94 -6.02 -6.80
CA PRO A 23 -2.08 -5.11 -6.63
C PRO A 23 -1.86 -3.76 -7.32
N HIS A 24 -2.83 -3.31 -8.12
CA HIS A 24 -2.84 -1.96 -8.67
C HIS A 24 -3.32 -0.96 -7.61
N VAL A 25 -2.53 0.08 -7.36
CA VAL A 25 -2.86 1.15 -6.43
C VAL A 25 -3.05 2.44 -7.24
N PRO A 26 -4.29 2.90 -7.46
CA PRO A 26 -4.52 4.13 -8.19
C PRO A 26 -4.05 5.34 -7.35
N PRO A 27 -3.58 6.42 -8.00
CA PRO A 27 -3.23 7.64 -7.30
C PRO A 27 -4.47 8.23 -6.61
N ILE A 28 -4.29 8.78 -5.40
CA ILE A 28 -5.39 9.45 -4.69
C ILE A 28 -5.70 10.78 -5.40
N PRO A 29 -6.90 10.93 -5.99
CA PRO A 29 -7.23 12.15 -6.71
C PRO A 29 -7.34 13.33 -5.75
N ARG A 30 -6.87 14.51 -6.18
CA ARG A 30 -6.91 15.77 -5.42
C ARG A 30 -6.20 15.70 -4.06
N SER A 31 -5.12 14.94 -3.96
CA SER A 31 -4.25 14.90 -2.76
C SER A 31 -3.84 16.30 -2.27
N HIS A 32 -3.63 17.26 -3.17
CA HIS A 32 -3.33 18.66 -2.84
C HIS A 32 -4.45 19.42 -2.13
N ARG A 33 -5.69 18.92 -2.20
CA ARG A 33 -6.85 19.48 -1.51
C ARG A 33 -7.22 18.68 -0.25
N MET A 34 -6.49 17.61 0.07
CA MET A 34 -6.76 16.85 1.28
C MET A 34 -6.33 17.65 2.51
N PRO A 35 -7.16 17.69 3.57
CA PRO A 35 -6.75 18.23 4.86
C PRO A 35 -5.43 17.59 5.33
N ALA A 36 -4.51 18.40 5.86
CA ALA A 36 -3.16 17.96 6.20
C ALA A 36 -3.11 16.70 7.08
N ALA A 37 -4.02 16.58 8.05
CA ALA A 37 -4.14 15.39 8.90
C ALA A 37 -4.48 14.12 8.10
N LEU A 38 -5.38 14.22 7.12
CA LEU A 38 -5.72 13.12 6.23
C LEU A 38 -4.60 12.83 5.25
N ALA A 39 -3.95 13.87 4.70
CA ALA A 39 -2.81 13.73 3.80
C ALA A 39 -1.61 13.03 4.47
N LEU A 40 -1.34 13.33 5.74
CA LEU A 40 -0.28 12.67 6.51
C LEU A 40 -0.58 11.19 6.76
N VAL A 41 -1.81 10.85 7.14
CA VAL A 41 -2.21 9.46 7.42
C VAL A 41 -2.27 8.63 6.14
N SER A 42 -2.90 9.17 5.10
CA SER A 42 -3.04 8.49 3.81
C SER A 42 -1.73 8.46 3.03
N GLY A 43 -0.91 9.50 3.12
CA GLY A 43 0.45 9.53 2.58
C GLY A 43 1.34 8.46 3.22
N GLY A 44 1.36 8.36 4.56
CA GLY A 44 2.14 7.34 5.25
C GLY A 44 1.70 5.90 4.93
N GLN A 45 0.40 5.66 4.76
CA GLN A 45 -0.12 4.36 4.31
C GLN A 45 0.22 4.06 2.85
N THR A 46 0.12 5.07 1.97
CA THR A 46 0.43 4.94 0.55
C THR A 46 1.91 4.63 0.34
N VAL A 47 2.81 5.30 1.09
CA VAL A 47 4.26 5.02 1.04
C VAL A 47 4.56 3.60 1.50
N GLN A 48 4.00 3.15 2.63
CA GLN A 48 4.18 1.77 3.11
C GLN A 48 3.67 0.73 2.11
N LEU A 49 2.56 1.01 1.44
CA LEU A 49 2.00 0.14 0.41
C LEU A 49 2.89 0.10 -0.84
N ILE A 50 3.37 1.25 -1.32
CA ILE A 50 4.30 1.34 -2.45
C ILE A 50 5.60 0.61 -2.15
N GLU A 51 6.18 0.78 -0.95
CA GLU A 51 7.40 0.07 -0.54
C GLU A 51 7.20 -1.44 -0.49
N ALA A 52 6.08 -1.91 0.06
CA ALA A 52 5.74 -3.34 0.05
C ALA A 52 5.62 -3.89 -1.38
N LEU A 53 5.04 -3.10 -2.29
CA LEU A 53 4.87 -3.46 -3.70
C LEU A 53 6.18 -3.39 -4.50
N LYS A 54 7.19 -2.61 -4.09
CA LYS A 54 8.54 -2.64 -4.70
C LYS A 54 9.25 -3.97 -4.47
N ARG A 55 8.89 -4.70 -3.39
CA ARG A 55 9.44 -6.02 -3.05
C ARG A 55 8.71 -7.16 -3.77
N TRP A 56 7.69 -6.85 -4.56
CA TRP A 56 6.97 -7.85 -5.36
C TRP A 56 7.91 -8.38 -6.45
N PRO A 57 8.07 -9.70 -6.60
CA PRO A 57 8.89 -10.26 -7.66
C PRO A 57 8.28 -9.84 -9.00
N ASP A 58 9.09 -9.29 -9.90
CA ASP A 58 8.65 -9.04 -11.26
C ASP A 58 8.20 -10.38 -11.83
N SER A 59 6.91 -10.47 -12.09
CA SER A 59 6.29 -11.62 -12.74
C SER A 59 6.57 -11.46 -14.24
N SER A 60 7.83 -11.63 -14.63
CA SER A 60 8.26 -11.73 -16.03
C SER A 60 8.80 -13.12 -16.29
#